data_AF-A0A3M8G838-F1
#
_entry.id   AF-A0A3M8G838-F1
#
_cell.length_a   1.000
_cell.length_b   1.000
_cell.length_c   1.000
_cell.angle_alpha   90.00
_cell.angle_beta   90.00
_cell.angle_gamma   90.00
#
_symmetry.space_group_name_H-M   'P 1'
#
loop_
_entity.id
_entity.type
_entity.pdbx_description
1 polymer ?
#
loop_
_entity_poly.entity_id
_entity_poly.type
_entity_poly.pdbx_seq_one_letter_code
_entity_poly.pdbx_strand_id
1 'polypeptide(L)'
;MSIGIIIIFHNNSDDIKPKIVVKNIASIIDAKICLVDNNSKDDTLEKILEVKKNCEHLVSVVQIKKKVSIESAKRAGARFMSNSFDLKHIGFIDVNEIKRLNYDLNDIIKSINLERDEIINFERKINQIQRVKSTLLKSVFSILDYFQSQDLKYN
;
A
#
# COMPACT_ATOMS: atom_id res chain seq x y z
N MET A 1 -3.99 -14.11 -9.22
CA MET A 1 -2.92 -14.23 -8.19
C MET A 1 -3.07 -13.08 -7.21
N SER A 2 -3.21 -13.32 -5.91
CA SER A 2 -3.47 -12.26 -4.94
C SER A 2 -2.25 -11.37 -4.68
N ILE A 3 -2.47 -10.04 -4.68
CA ILE A 3 -1.46 -9.04 -4.31
C ILE A 3 -1.80 -8.46 -2.94
N GLY A 4 -0.78 -8.32 -2.09
CA GLY A 4 -0.86 -7.59 -0.85
C GLY A 4 -0.43 -6.14 -1.05
N ILE A 5 -1.18 -5.20 -0.50
CA ILE A 5 -0.88 -3.76 -0.62
C ILE A 5 -0.80 -3.16 0.77
N ILE A 6 0.35 -2.60 1.09
CA ILE A 6 0.59 -1.89 2.35
C ILE A 6 0.46 -0.39 2.06
N ILE A 7 -0.41 0.30 2.78
CA ILE A 7 -0.54 1.76 2.68
C ILE A 7 -0.16 2.35 4.03
N ILE A 8 0.93 3.12 4.05
CA ILE A 8 1.52 3.67 5.27
C ILE A 8 1.05 5.11 5.44
N PHE A 9 0.47 5.39 6.60
CA PHE A 9 -0.04 6.71 6.96
C PHE A 9 0.76 7.29 8.14
N HIS A 10 0.91 8.61 8.14
CA HIS A 10 1.36 9.40 9.26
C HIS A 10 0.87 10.83 9.12
N ASN A 11 -0.13 11.20 9.92
CA ASN A 11 -0.78 12.53 9.88
C ASN A 11 -1.36 12.87 8.49
N ASN A 12 -2.16 11.95 7.96
CA ASN A 12 -2.75 12.01 6.62
C ASN A 12 -4.28 12.13 6.66
N SER A 13 -4.83 12.70 7.73
CA SER A 13 -6.27 12.78 7.92
C SER A 13 -6.99 13.44 6.74
N ASP A 14 -6.43 14.53 6.21
CA ASP A 14 -7.02 15.30 5.11
C ASP A 14 -7.05 14.53 3.78
N ASP A 15 -6.18 13.53 3.62
CA ASP A 15 -6.10 12.68 2.42
C ASP A 15 -7.15 11.59 2.43
N ILE A 16 -7.66 11.27 3.62
CA ILE A 16 -8.58 10.17 3.82
C ILE A 16 -9.99 10.73 3.84
N LYS A 17 -10.71 10.45 2.75
CA LYS A 17 -12.17 10.59 2.66
C LYS A 17 -12.77 9.19 2.78
N PRO A 18 -13.15 8.71 3.99
CA PRO A 18 -13.47 7.31 4.23
C PRO A 18 -14.45 6.72 3.22
N LYS A 19 -15.54 7.43 2.90
CA LYS A 19 -16.52 6.98 1.90
C LYS A 19 -15.93 6.73 0.51
N ILE A 20 -15.02 7.61 0.05
CA ILE A 20 -14.39 7.49 -1.27
C ILE A 20 -13.37 6.35 -1.25
N VAL A 21 -12.55 6.28 -0.20
CA VAL A 21 -11.56 5.21 -0.02
C VAL A 21 -12.24 3.85 0.06
N VAL A 22 -13.31 3.71 0.84
CA VAL A 22 -14.14 2.49 0.91
C VAL A 22 -14.66 2.10 -0.46
N LYS A 23 -15.25 3.04 -1.20
CA LYS A 23 -15.75 2.79 -2.56
C LYS A 23 -14.66 2.26 -3.50
N ASN A 24 -13.48 2.87 -3.46
CA ASN A 24 -12.36 2.47 -4.32
C ASN A 24 -11.72 1.15 -3.88
N ILE A 25 -11.66 0.87 -2.57
CA ILE A 25 -11.14 -0.40 -2.05
C ILE A 25 -12.10 -1.55 -2.34
N ALA A 26 -13.40 -1.34 -2.16
CA ALA A 26 -14.41 -2.38 -2.35
C ALA A 26 -14.51 -2.87 -3.80
N SER A 27 -14.03 -2.09 -4.78
CA SER A 27 -13.96 -2.51 -6.18
C SER A 27 -12.72 -3.34 -6.52
N ILE A 28 -11.78 -3.51 -5.59
CA ILE A 28 -10.56 -4.27 -5.81
C ILE A 28 -10.85 -5.76 -5.65
N ILE A 29 -10.64 -6.51 -6.73
CA ILE A 29 -10.79 -7.97 -6.75
C ILE A 29 -9.44 -8.61 -6.41
N ASP A 30 -9.44 -9.73 -5.68
CA ASP A 30 -8.25 -10.54 -5.38
C ASP A 30 -7.08 -9.80 -4.71
N ALA A 31 -7.28 -8.70 -3.99
CA ALA A 31 -6.22 -8.05 -3.22
C ALA A 31 -6.49 -8.09 -1.71
N LYS A 32 -5.43 -7.97 -0.92
CA LYS A 32 -5.50 -7.71 0.52
C LYS A 32 -4.80 -6.41 0.83
N ILE A 33 -5.42 -5.56 1.63
CA ILE A 33 -4.92 -4.23 1.98
C ILE A 33 -4.57 -4.18 3.46
N CYS A 34 -3.39 -3.67 3.77
CA CYS A 34 -2.93 -3.40 5.12
C CYS A 34 -2.70 -1.91 5.28
N LEU A 35 -3.58 -1.24 6.03
CA LEU A 35 -3.43 0.16 6.38
C LEU A 35 -2.55 0.24 7.64
N VAL A 36 -1.40 0.88 7.53
CA VAL A 36 -0.43 1.00 8.62
C VAL A 36 -0.46 2.42 9.16
N ASP A 37 -0.93 2.59 10.39
CA ASP A 37 -0.76 3.85 11.12
C ASP A 37 0.63 3.89 11.76
N ASN A 38 1.50 4.78 11.27
CA ASN A 38 2.84 4.98 11.81
C ASN A 38 2.84 6.08 12.88
N ASN A 39 2.02 5.89 13.93
CA ASN A 39 1.88 6.77 15.08
C ASN A 39 1.40 8.18 14.68
N SER A 40 0.24 8.27 14.02
CA SER A 40 -0.38 9.56 13.73
C SER A 40 -0.88 10.25 15.00
N LYS A 41 -0.93 11.58 14.97
CA LYS A 41 -1.37 12.45 16.07
C LYS A 41 -2.68 13.18 15.77
N ASP A 42 -3.16 13.09 14.55
CA ASP A 42 -4.47 13.53 14.08
C ASP A 42 -5.46 12.35 14.05
N ASP A 43 -6.63 12.56 13.46
CA ASP A 43 -7.71 11.59 13.26
C ASP A 43 -7.44 10.56 12.13
N THR A 44 -6.20 10.46 11.62
CA THR A 44 -5.82 9.45 10.61
C THR A 44 -6.19 8.04 11.03
N LEU A 45 -5.86 7.66 12.28
CA LEU A 45 -6.13 6.31 12.79
C LEU A 45 -7.63 6.02 12.83
N GLU A 46 -8.43 6.99 13.28
CA GLU A 46 -9.89 6.87 13.34
C GLU A 46 -10.48 6.66 11.94
N LYS A 47 -10.03 7.45 10.97
CA LYS A 47 -10.47 7.36 9.57
C LYS A 47 -10.10 6.03 8.92
N ILE A 48 -8.89 5.49 9.12
CA ILE A 48 -8.53 4.18 8.55
C ILE A 48 -9.25 3.02 9.26
N LEU A 49 -9.60 3.17 10.55
CA LEU A 49 -10.43 2.20 11.26
C LEU A 49 -11.87 2.22 10.74
N GLU A 50 -12.41 3.38 10.38
CA GLU A 50 -13.69 3.49 9.69
C GLU A 50 -13.65 2.77 8.33
N VAL A 51 -12.59 2.95 7.54
CA VAL A 51 -12.40 2.23 6.27
C VAL A 51 -12.38 0.72 6.52
N LYS A 52 -11.63 0.25 7.53
CA LYS A 52 -11.59 -1.18 7.89
C LYS A 52 -12.98 -1.73 8.19
N LYS A 53 -13.77 -1.03 9.02
CA LYS A 53 -15.12 -1.46 9.41
C LYS A 53 -16.05 -1.68 8.22
N ASN A 54 -15.89 -0.90 7.15
CA ASN A 54 -16.70 -1.02 5.94
C ASN A 54 -16.14 -2.06 4.94
N CYS A 55 -14.90 -2.51 5.11
CA CYS A 55 -14.18 -3.39 4.19
C CYS A 55 -13.48 -4.56 4.90
N GLU A 56 -14.10 -5.15 5.94
CA GLU A 56 -13.43 -6.07 6.88
C GLU A 56 -12.75 -7.29 6.23
N HIS A 57 -13.29 -7.77 5.11
CA HIS A 57 -12.76 -8.94 4.39
C HIS A 57 -11.53 -8.61 3.52
N LEU A 58 -11.32 -7.33 3.17
CA LEU A 58 -10.21 -6.87 2.32
C LEU A 58 -9.15 -6.11 3.10
N VAL A 59 -9.55 -5.42 4.17
CA VAL A 59 -8.72 -4.43 4.88
C VAL A 59 -8.33 -4.93 6.26
N SER A 60 -7.04 -4.86 6.55
CA SER A 60 -6.46 -4.98 7.87
C SER A 60 -5.81 -3.67 8.29
N VAL A 61 -5.72 -3.43 9.60
CA VAL A 61 -5.07 -2.24 10.17
C VAL A 61 -3.97 -2.67 11.12
N VAL A 62 -2.77 -2.10 10.94
CA VAL A 62 -1.64 -2.24 11.84
C VAL A 62 -1.33 -0.88 12.45
N GLN A 63 -1.44 -0.77 13.77
CA GLN A 63 -1.10 0.45 14.49
C GLN A 63 0.29 0.32 15.11
N ILE A 64 1.18 1.28 14.81
CA ILE A 64 2.51 1.38 15.42
C ILE A 64 2.46 2.41 16.54
N LYS A 65 2.72 1.97 17.78
CA LYS A 65 2.59 2.80 18.99
C LYS A 65 3.66 3.89 19.14
N LYS A 66 4.78 3.78 18.40
CA LYS A 66 5.89 4.74 18.41
C LYS A 66 6.25 5.08 16.97
N LYS A 67 6.65 6.32 16.71
CA LYS A 67 6.98 6.76 15.36
C LYS A 67 8.25 6.03 14.93
N VAL A 68 8.20 5.37 13.78
CA VAL A 68 9.35 4.65 13.21
C VAL A 68 9.61 5.10 11.77
N SER A 69 10.75 4.69 11.21
CA SER A 69 11.05 4.91 9.79
C SER A 69 10.02 4.23 8.88
N ILE A 70 9.87 4.75 7.65
CA ILE A 70 9.00 4.13 6.62
C ILE A 70 9.41 2.67 6.37
N GLU A 71 10.71 2.37 6.33
CA GLU A 71 11.20 0.99 6.21
C GLU A 71 10.72 0.09 7.37
N SER A 72 10.72 0.60 8.60
CA SER A 72 10.24 -0.16 9.76
C SER A 72 8.72 -0.34 9.73
N ALA A 73 7.97 0.69 9.31
CA ALA A 73 6.54 0.60 9.13
C ALA A 73 6.15 -0.39 8.02
N LYS A 74 6.86 -0.35 6.89
CA LYS A 74 6.75 -1.30 5.79
C LYS A 74 6.99 -2.73 6.27
N ARG A 75 8.06 -2.98 7.03
CA ARG A 75 8.33 -4.31 7.61
C ARG A 75 7.24 -4.78 8.56
N ALA A 76 6.66 -3.87 9.36
CA ALA A 76 5.55 -4.22 10.24
C ALA A 76 4.31 -4.66 9.44
N GLY A 77 3.93 -3.89 8.42
CA GLY A 77 2.83 -4.24 7.52
C GLY A 77 3.08 -5.54 6.76
N ALA A 78 4.29 -5.72 6.21
CA ALA A 78 4.67 -6.90 5.46
C ALA A 78 4.69 -8.16 6.33
N ARG A 79 5.20 -8.08 7.56
CA ARG A 79 5.17 -9.19 8.52
C ARG A 79 3.74 -9.59 8.85
N PHE A 80 2.86 -8.62 9.09
CA PHE A 80 1.44 -8.91 9.33
C PHE A 80 0.83 -9.62 8.12
N MET A 81 1.07 -9.11 6.91
CA MET A 81 0.51 -9.64 5.66
C MET A 81 0.99 -11.06 5.37
N SER A 82 2.30 -11.31 5.44
CA SER A 82 2.88 -12.65 5.23
C SER A 82 2.40 -13.69 6.25
N ASN A 83 2.08 -13.27 7.47
CA ASN A 83 1.57 -14.18 8.50
C ASN A 83 0.06 -14.44 8.38
N SER A 84 -0.69 -13.50 7.80
CA SER A 84 -2.16 -13.55 7.76
C SER A 84 -2.70 -14.12 6.46
N PHE A 85 -1.91 -14.07 5.38
CA PHE A 85 -2.36 -14.39 4.03
C PHE A 85 -1.27 -15.12 3.24
N ASP A 86 -1.68 -16.05 2.37
CA ASP A 86 -0.79 -16.65 1.37
C ASP A 86 -0.66 -15.71 0.16
N LEU A 87 0.31 -14.79 0.24
CA LEU A 87 0.56 -13.75 -0.76
C LEU A 87 1.87 -13.99 -1.49
N LYS A 88 1.84 -13.87 -2.81
CA LYS A 88 3.03 -14.01 -3.67
C LYS A 88 3.71 -12.68 -3.98
N HIS A 89 2.96 -11.58 -3.91
CA HIS A 89 3.43 -10.23 -4.21
C HIS A 89 2.95 -9.29 -3.11
N ILE A 90 3.85 -8.42 -2.63
CA ILE A 90 3.51 -7.39 -1.65
C ILE A 90 4.09 -6.05 -2.13
N GLY A 91 3.22 -5.10 -2.42
CA GLY A 91 3.60 -3.72 -2.70
C GLY A 91 3.38 -2.82 -1.49
N PHE A 92 4.08 -1.69 -1.44
CA PHE A 92 3.83 -0.65 -0.45
C PHE A 92 3.68 0.74 -1.08
N ILE A 93 3.01 1.62 -0.33
CA ILE A 93 2.73 3.01 -0.65
C ILE A 93 2.96 3.85 0.62
N ASP A 94 3.71 4.94 0.51
CA ASP A 94 3.76 5.99 1.53
C ASP A 94 2.86 7.16 1.10
N VAL A 95 1.83 7.46 1.88
CA VAL A 95 0.87 8.52 1.55
C VAL A 95 1.52 9.91 1.59
N ASN A 96 2.55 10.10 2.40
CA ASN A 96 3.30 11.36 2.39
C ASN A 96 4.17 11.49 1.13
N GLU A 97 4.59 10.37 0.54
CA GLU A 97 5.27 10.38 -0.75
C GLU A 97 4.31 10.65 -1.91
N ILE A 98 3.08 10.13 -1.86
CA ILE A 98 2.00 10.49 -2.79
C ILE A 98 1.84 12.02 -2.86
N LYS A 99 1.72 12.68 -1.70
CA LYS A 99 1.64 14.15 -1.62
C LYS A 99 2.84 14.83 -2.24
N ARG A 100 4.05 14.38 -1.89
CA ARG A 100 5.31 14.95 -2.38
C ARG A 100 5.41 14.88 -3.91
N LEU A 101 4.82 13.84 -4.51
CA LEU A 101 4.79 13.62 -5.95
C LEU A 101 3.55 14.25 -6.62
N ASN A 102 2.72 14.99 -5.89
CA ASN A 102 1.48 15.59 -6.36
C ASN A 102 0.47 14.59 -6.95
N TYR A 103 0.48 13.34 -6.47
CA TYR A 103 -0.57 12.36 -6.78
C TYR A 103 -1.73 12.46 -5.79
N ASP A 104 -2.91 11.97 -6.18
CA ASP A 104 -4.05 11.78 -5.28
C ASP A 104 -4.13 10.31 -4.82
N LEU A 105 -4.36 10.10 -3.51
CA LEU A 105 -4.45 8.76 -2.94
C LEU A 105 -5.57 7.92 -3.59
N ASN A 106 -6.72 8.53 -3.89
CA ASN A 106 -7.85 7.82 -4.48
C ASN A 106 -7.55 7.40 -5.91
N ASP A 107 -6.84 8.22 -6.66
CA ASP A 107 -6.46 7.91 -8.02
C ASP A 107 -5.42 6.79 -8.05
N ILE A 108 -4.44 6.82 -7.14
CA ILE A 108 -3.51 5.69 -6.94
C ILE A 108 -4.25 4.39 -6.61
N ILE A 109 -5.20 4.42 -5.67
CA ILE A 109 -5.99 3.22 -5.31
C ILE A 109 -6.80 2.69 -6.51
N LYS A 110 -7.38 3.58 -7.33
CA LYS A 110 -8.09 3.16 -8.55
C LYS A 110 -7.14 2.56 -9.57
N SER A 111 -6.00 3.21 -9.84
CA SER A 111 -5.01 2.75 -10.81
C SER A 111 -4.43 1.39 -10.45
N ILE A 112 -4.24 1.11 -9.15
CA ILE A 112 -3.86 -0.23 -8.68
C ILE A 112 -4.84 -1.32 -9.15
N ASN A 113 -6.13 -1.02 -9.18
CA ASN A 113 -7.15 -1.97 -9.63
C ASN A 113 -7.10 -2.16 -11.15
N LEU A 114 -6.83 -1.08 -11.89
CA LEU A 114 -6.83 -1.06 -13.35
C LEU A 114 -5.55 -1.65 -13.96
N GLU A 115 -4.39 -1.39 -13.34
CA GLU A 115 -3.05 -1.69 -13.87
C GLU A 115 -2.35 -2.78 -13.05
N ARG A 116 -3.13 -3.67 -12.45
CA ARG A 116 -2.62 -4.66 -11.51
C ARG A 116 -1.56 -5.58 -12.11
N ASP A 117 -1.83 -6.11 -13.31
CA ASP A 117 -0.95 -7.09 -13.94
C ASP A 117 0.37 -6.43 -14.35
N GLU A 118 0.32 -5.16 -14.75
CA GLU A 118 1.46 -4.30 -15.04
C GLU A 118 2.30 -4.03 -13.78
N ILE A 119 1.66 -3.73 -12.66
CA ILE A 119 2.31 -3.56 -11.35
C ILE A 119 3.03 -4.86 -10.94
N ILE A 120 2.39 -6.02 -11.09
CA ILE A 120 3.02 -7.32 -10.78
C ILE A 120 4.17 -7.61 -11.74
N ASN A 121 4.02 -7.29 -13.03
CA ASN A 121 5.08 -7.48 -14.01
C ASN A 121 6.27 -6.55 -13.76
N PHE A 122 6.04 -5.34 -13.25
CA PHE A 122 7.09 -4.43 -12.81
C PHE A 122 7.88 -5.00 -11.63
N GLU A 123 7.20 -5.54 -10.61
CA GLU A 123 7.85 -6.24 -9.49
C GLU A 123 8.73 -7.40 -9.97
N ARG A 124 8.23 -8.21 -10.91
CA ARG A 124 8.99 -9.34 -11.46
C ARG A 124 10.27 -8.88 -12.15
N LYS A 125 10.23 -7.75 -12.88
CA LYS A 125 11.42 -7.16 -13.52
C LYS A 125 12.43 -6.69 -12.47
N ILE A 126 11.99 -6.02 -11.40
CA ILE A 126 12.85 -5.62 -10.29
C ILE A 126 13.54 -6.84 -9.67
N ASN A 127 12.78 -7.89 -9.38
CA ASN A 127 13.31 -9.11 -8.78
C ASN A 127 14.29 -9.87 -9.69
N GLN A 128 14.11 -9.84 -11.01
CA GLN A 128 15.07 -10.45 -11.95
C GLN A 128 16.41 -9.72 -11.96
N ILE A 129 16.41 -8.40 -11.80
CA ILE A 129 17.62 -7.58 -11.71
C ILE A 129 18.35 -7.86 -10.39
N GLN A 130 17.60 -8.03 -9.30
CA GLN A 130 18.12 -8.41 -7.99
C GLN A 130 18.47 -9.91 -7.98
N ARG A 131 19.68 -10.28 -8.45
CA ARG A 131 20.20 -11.66 -8.58
C ARG A 131 20.16 -12.55 -7.31
N VAL A 132 19.64 -12.08 -6.19
CA VAL A 132 19.54 -12.78 -4.90
C VAL A 132 18.07 -13.08 -4.59
N LYS A 133 17.74 -14.36 -4.31
CA LYS A 133 16.41 -14.74 -3.79
C LYS A 133 16.15 -14.02 -2.47
N SER A 134 15.32 -12.98 -2.52
CA SER A 134 14.92 -12.22 -1.35
C SER A 134 13.72 -12.90 -0.69
N THR A 135 13.63 -12.83 0.65
CA THR A 135 12.43 -13.30 1.37
C THR A 135 11.24 -12.40 1.03
N LEU A 136 9.99 -12.84 1.27
CA LEU A 136 8.79 -12.00 1.02
C LEU A 136 8.89 -10.60 1.67
N LEU A 137 9.54 -10.50 2.83
CA LEU A 137 9.81 -9.23 3.52
C LEU A 137 10.85 -8.35 2.79
N LYS A 138 11.77 -8.95 2.04
CA LYS A 138 12.78 -8.24 1.25
C LYS A 138 12.31 -7.93 -0.18
N SER A 139 11.23 -8.55 -0.65
CA SER A 139 10.64 -8.34 -1.99
C SER A 139 9.48 -7.34 -1.98
N VAL A 140 9.25 -6.66 -0.86
CA VAL A 140 8.24 -5.59 -0.79
C VAL A 140 8.70 -4.42 -1.66
N PHE A 141 7.99 -4.17 -2.75
CA PHE A 141 8.35 -3.16 -3.76
C PHE A 141 7.47 -1.90 -3.64
N SER A 142 8.02 -0.76 -4.07
CA SER A 142 7.28 0.50 -4.11
C SER A 142 6.33 0.52 -5.30
N ILE A 143 5.04 0.74 -5.04
CA ILE A 143 4.05 0.93 -6.11
C ILE A 143 4.20 2.34 -6.73
N LEU A 144 4.70 3.32 -5.98
CA LEU A 144 4.94 4.66 -6.52
C LEU A 144 6.07 4.66 -7.56
N ASP A 145 7.09 3.83 -7.37
CA ASP A 145 8.17 3.65 -8.36
C ASP A 145 7.61 3.14 -9.70
N TYR A 146 6.57 2.30 -9.66
CA TYR A 146 5.87 1.87 -10.87
C TYR A 146 5.25 3.07 -11.59
N PHE A 147 4.45 3.89 -10.90
CA PHE A 147 3.79 5.05 -11.51
C PHE A 147 4.78 6.07 -12.05
N GLN A 148 5.83 6.40 -11.29
CA GLN A 148 6.90 7.27 -11.75
C GLN A 148 7.61 6.71 -13.00
N SER A 149 7.79 5.38 -13.08
CA SER A 149 8.38 4.75 -14.27
C SER A 149 7.49 4.82 -15.51
N GLN A 150 6.18 5.05 -15.35
CA GLN A 150 5.28 5.30 -16.48
C GLN A 150 5.36 6.76 -16.91
N ASP A 151 5.35 7.71 -15.98
CA ASP A 151 5.47 9.14 -16.29
C ASP A 151 6.78 9.44 -17.05
N LEU A 152 7.88 8.74 -16.71
CA LEU A 152 9.15 8.87 -17.42
C LEU A 152 9.15 8.28 -18.84
N LYS A 153 8.19 7.42 -19.20
CA LYS A 153 8.07 6.85 -20.56
C LYS A 153 7.23 7.69 -21.50
N TYR A 154 6.40 8.59 -20.96
CA TYR A 154 5.48 9.43 -21.74
C TYR A 154 5.91 10.92 -21.76
N ASN A 155 7.10 11.23 -21.24
CA ASN A 155 7.83 12.49 -21.45
C ASN A 155 9.02 12.25 -22.38
#